data_AF-A0A3B0VK08-F1
#
_entry.id   AF-A0A3B0VK08-F1
#
_cell.length_a   1.000
_cell.length_b   1.000
_cell.length_c   1.000
_cell.angle_alpha   90.00
_cell.angle_beta   90.00
_cell.angle_gamma   90.00
#
_symmetry.space_group_name_H-M   'P 1'
#
loop_
_entity.id
_entity.type
_entity.pdbx_description
1 polymer ?
#
loop_
_entity_poly.entity_id
_entity_poly.type
_entity_poly.pdbx_seq_one_letter_code
_entity_poly.pdbx_strand_id
1 'polypeptide(L)'
;MIKLAFIIIILLSSCVAKKNQIVLDYTDFGPQVLSYETLGFGWYEWNSHGSKEKDNIKIVIYKNKKSLPLNQYKDSKNSPVVDYRLISYQTALEYLNQNIQNLSQTNEFPEILERLKLTKKKIETE
;
A
#
# COMPACT_ATOMS: atom_id res chain seq x y z
N MET A 1 54.01 -4.09 29.39
CA MET A 1 53.08 -2.96 29.63
C MET A 1 51.94 -3.07 28.64
N ILE A 2 50.73 -3.05 29.19
CA ILE A 2 49.43 -3.23 28.53
C ILE A 2 49.06 -1.98 27.73
N LYS A 3 48.43 -2.16 26.55
CA LYS A 3 47.16 -1.53 26.09
C LYS A 3 47.04 -1.76 24.57
N LEU A 4 46.41 -2.86 24.14
CA LEU A 4 44.97 -2.90 23.85
C LEU A 4 44.58 -1.88 22.77
N ALA A 5 44.96 -2.13 21.51
CA ALA A 5 44.40 -1.45 20.34
C ALA A 5 43.02 -2.07 20.03
N PHE A 6 42.10 -1.79 20.95
CA PHE A 6 40.69 -2.12 20.90
C PHE A 6 40.01 -1.10 19.97
N ILE A 7 40.22 -1.18 18.67
CA ILE A 7 39.38 -0.44 17.72
C ILE A 7 38.23 -1.36 17.36
N ILE A 8 37.25 -1.31 18.25
CA ILE A 8 35.87 -1.76 18.08
C ILE A 8 35.41 -1.26 16.72
N ILE A 9 35.28 -2.17 15.75
CA ILE A 9 34.45 -1.95 14.57
C ILE A 9 33.03 -1.87 15.12
N ILE A 10 32.60 -0.64 15.38
CA ILE A 10 31.24 -0.30 15.77
C ILE A 10 30.38 -0.80 14.61
N LEU A 11 29.72 -1.93 14.85
CA LEU A 11 28.53 -2.37 14.14
C LEU A 11 27.59 -1.16 14.07
N LEU A 12 27.62 -0.45 12.95
CA LEU A 12 26.59 0.48 12.56
C LEU A 12 25.33 -0.36 12.31
N SER A 13 24.66 -0.74 13.40
CA SER A 13 23.28 -1.15 13.37
C SER A 13 22.49 0.07 12.95
N SER A 14 22.39 0.28 11.64
CA SER A 14 21.42 1.18 11.04
C SER A 14 20.06 0.73 11.51
N CYS A 15 19.55 1.38 12.56
CA CYS A 15 18.17 1.25 12.98
C CYS A 15 17.34 1.91 11.87
N VAL A 16 17.08 1.17 10.80
CA VAL A 16 16.09 1.57 9.79
C VAL A 16 14.77 1.57 10.52
N ALA A 17 14.28 2.76 10.87
CA ALA A 17 12.95 2.93 11.42
C ALA A 17 11.95 2.37 10.41
N LYS A 18 11.37 1.20 10.72
CA LYS A 18 10.40 0.55 9.86
C LYS A 18 9.19 1.47 9.70
N LYS A 19 8.78 1.78 8.46
CA LYS A 19 7.59 2.59 8.26
C LYS A 19 6.38 1.78 8.70
N ASN A 20 5.55 2.38 9.56
CA ASN A 20 4.32 1.74 10.05
C ASN A 20 3.17 1.80 9.04
N GLN A 21 3.37 2.51 7.93
CA GLN A 21 2.41 2.65 6.84
C GLN A 21 3.10 2.76 5.49
N ILE A 22 2.38 2.34 4.45
CA ILE A 22 2.73 2.56 3.05
C ILE A 22 1.50 3.10 2.31
N VAL A 23 1.73 4.05 1.40
CA VAL A 23 0.69 4.63 0.56
C VAL A 23 0.88 4.14 -0.87
N LEU A 24 -0.18 3.56 -1.43
CA LEU A 24 -0.21 2.98 -2.77
C LEU A 24 -1.34 3.59 -3.61
N ASP A 25 -1.28 3.40 -4.92
CA ASP A 25 -2.39 3.75 -5.80
C ASP A 25 -3.47 2.68 -5.75
N TYR A 26 -4.74 3.05 -5.93
CA TYR A 26 -5.84 2.08 -6.06
C TYR A 26 -5.54 1.00 -7.12
N THR A 27 -4.94 1.41 -8.24
CA THR A 27 -4.60 0.52 -9.36
C THR A 27 -3.47 -0.46 -9.04
N ASP A 28 -2.71 -0.28 -7.96
CA ASP A 28 -1.69 -1.25 -7.53
C ASP A 28 -2.33 -2.58 -7.08
N PHE A 29 -3.63 -2.57 -6.77
CA PHE A 29 -4.40 -3.75 -6.39
C PHE A 29 -5.16 -4.38 -7.57
N GLY A 30 -4.94 -3.90 -8.80
CA GLY A 30 -5.61 -4.43 -10.00
C GLY A 30 -6.84 -3.61 -10.42
N PRO A 31 -7.61 -4.11 -11.40
CA PRO A 31 -8.82 -3.43 -11.87
C PRO A 31 -9.92 -3.42 -10.81
N GLN A 32 -10.84 -2.46 -10.87
CA GLN A 32 -11.94 -2.35 -9.90
C GLN A 32 -12.76 -3.63 -9.75
N VAL A 33 -13.00 -4.36 -10.84
CA VAL A 33 -13.73 -5.64 -10.81
C VAL A 33 -13.07 -6.67 -9.88
N LEU A 34 -11.76 -6.55 -9.65
CA LEU A 34 -10.99 -7.41 -8.76
C LEU A 34 -10.92 -6.84 -7.34
N SER A 35 -10.70 -5.53 -7.21
CA SER A 35 -10.36 -4.87 -5.94
C SER A 35 -11.55 -4.28 -5.18
N TYR A 36 -12.71 -4.17 -5.81
CA TYR A 36 -13.90 -3.49 -5.26
C TYR A 36 -14.32 -4.00 -3.88
N GLU A 37 -14.40 -5.32 -3.69
CA GLU A 37 -14.84 -5.90 -2.41
C GLU A 37 -13.94 -5.53 -1.23
N THR A 38 -12.65 -5.29 -1.49
CA THR A 38 -11.67 -4.93 -0.45
C THR A 38 -11.47 -3.43 -0.31
N LEU A 39 -11.51 -2.70 -1.43
CA LEU A 39 -11.13 -1.28 -1.48
C LEU A 39 -12.29 -0.33 -1.69
N GLY A 40 -13.47 -0.81 -2.08
CA GLY A 40 -14.57 0.01 -2.59
C GLY A 40 -14.36 0.44 -4.04
N PHE A 41 -15.22 1.34 -4.53
CA PHE A 41 -15.23 1.78 -5.94
C PHE A 41 -13.97 2.55 -6.36
N GLY A 42 -13.59 2.49 -7.63
CA GLY A 42 -12.46 3.23 -8.20
C GLY A 42 -12.72 4.72 -8.45
N TRP A 43 -13.71 5.30 -7.78
CA TRP A 43 -14.01 6.73 -7.73
C TRP A 43 -14.15 7.18 -6.28
N TYR A 44 -14.13 8.49 -6.02
CA TYR A 44 -14.23 9.06 -4.68
C TYR A 44 -15.44 8.54 -3.90
N GLU A 45 -15.23 8.15 -2.64
CA GLU A 45 -16.26 7.49 -1.81
C GLU A 45 -17.55 8.32 -1.64
N TRP A 46 -17.46 9.65 -1.71
CA TRP A 46 -18.60 10.56 -1.60
C TRP A 46 -19.33 10.82 -2.92
N ASN A 47 -18.83 10.31 -4.04
CA ASN A 47 -19.50 10.40 -5.34
C ASN A 47 -20.47 9.22 -5.52
N SER A 48 -21.66 9.49 -6.05
CA SER A 48 -22.64 8.45 -6.39
C SER A 48 -22.25 7.61 -7.60
N HIS A 49 -21.33 8.11 -8.43
CA HIS A 49 -20.80 7.45 -9.61
C HIS A 49 -19.39 7.96 -9.95
N GLY A 50 -18.65 7.21 -10.77
CA GLY A 50 -17.38 7.68 -11.31
C GLY A 50 -17.53 8.85 -12.28
N SER A 51 -16.45 9.60 -12.48
CA SER A 51 -16.36 10.62 -13.52
C SER A 51 -15.50 10.11 -14.69
N LYS A 52 -15.43 10.88 -15.79
CA LYS A 52 -14.47 10.60 -16.87
C LYS A 52 -13.03 10.87 -16.44
N GLU A 53 -12.85 11.71 -15.44
CA GLU A 53 -11.55 12.05 -14.89
C GLU A 53 -11.11 10.96 -13.90
N LYS A 54 -9.80 10.75 -13.82
CA LYS A 54 -9.25 9.78 -12.88
C LYS A 54 -9.26 10.38 -11.48
N ASP A 55 -10.07 9.82 -10.60
CA ASP A 55 -10.08 10.18 -9.19
C ASP A 55 -8.76 9.77 -8.51
N ASN A 56 -8.26 10.63 -7.64
CA ASN A 56 -6.99 10.44 -6.95
C ASN A 56 -7.20 9.66 -5.64
N ILE A 57 -7.25 8.34 -5.76
CA ILE A 57 -7.48 7.43 -4.63
C ILE A 57 -6.17 6.80 -4.19
N LYS A 58 -5.89 6.90 -2.89
CA LYS A 58 -4.69 6.37 -2.24
C LYS A 58 -5.08 5.34 -1.19
N ILE A 59 -4.42 4.19 -1.25
CA ILE A 59 -4.61 3.12 -0.27
C ILE A 59 -3.49 3.21 0.76
N VAL A 60 -3.87 3.50 2.00
CA VAL A 60 -2.98 3.54 3.16
C VAL A 60 -3.04 2.18 3.84
N ILE A 61 -1.97 1.41 3.70
CA ILE A 61 -1.81 0.15 4.42
C ILE A 61 -1.10 0.44 5.72
N TYR A 62 -1.68 0.02 6.84
CA TYR A 62 -1.11 0.25 8.17
C TYR A 62 -0.85 -1.05 8.93
N LYS A 63 0.28 -1.08 9.66
CA LYS A 63 0.61 -2.17 10.60
C LYS A 63 0.06 -1.91 12.01
N ASN A 64 -0.04 -0.63 12.39
CA ASN A 64 -0.55 -0.20 13.69
C ASN A 64 -1.41 1.06 13.51
N LYS A 65 -2.59 1.09 14.13
CA LYS A 65 -3.57 2.18 14.02
C LYS A 65 -3.11 3.51 14.68
N LYS A 66 -2.03 3.50 15.47
CA LYS A 66 -1.61 4.67 16.26
C LYS A 66 -1.17 5.92 15.47
N SER A 67 -0.98 5.84 14.16
CA SER A 67 -0.49 6.96 13.33
C SER A 67 -1.23 7.11 12.00
N LEU A 68 -2.54 6.86 12.00
CA LEU A 68 -3.34 7.01 10.79
C LEU A 68 -3.57 8.49 10.48
N PRO A 69 -3.41 8.95 9.22
CA PRO A 69 -3.77 10.30 8.85
C PRO A 69 -5.27 10.51 9.09
N LEU A 70 -5.60 11.35 10.08
CA LEU A 70 -6.97 11.65 10.52
C LEU A 70 -7.79 12.46 9.51
N ASN A 71 -7.18 12.94 8.43
CA ASN A 71 -7.84 13.81 7.48
C ASN A 71 -8.17 13.02 6.22
N GLN A 72 -9.37 12.43 6.19
CA GLN A 72 -9.89 11.69 5.05
C GLN A 72 -10.11 12.58 3.82
N TYR A 73 -10.15 13.91 3.95
CA TYR A 73 -10.36 14.82 2.82
C TYR A 73 -9.56 16.11 3.07
N LYS A 74 -8.61 16.45 2.19
CA LYS A 74 -8.10 17.83 2.10
C LYS A 74 -8.77 18.51 0.92
N ASP A 75 -9.98 19.02 1.16
CA ASP A 75 -10.50 20.09 0.32
C ASP A 75 -9.86 21.40 0.80
N SER A 76 -8.67 21.70 0.27
CA SER A 76 -8.21 23.08 0.29
C SER A 76 -8.40 23.59 -1.12
N LYS A 77 -9.03 24.75 -1.28
CA LYS A 77 -9.34 25.44 -2.55
C LYS A 77 -8.23 25.47 -3.61
N ASN A 78 -7.00 25.07 -3.28
CA ASN A 78 -5.80 25.05 -4.13
C ASN A 78 -5.00 23.72 -4.10
N SER A 79 -5.54 22.59 -3.61
CA SER A 79 -4.87 21.28 -3.67
C SER A 79 -5.75 20.21 -4.29
N PRO A 80 -5.16 19.24 -5.02
CA PRO A 80 -5.93 18.14 -5.58
C PRO A 80 -6.58 17.35 -4.46
N VAL A 81 -7.88 17.09 -4.62
CA VAL A 81 -8.63 16.23 -3.71
C VAL A 81 -8.02 14.83 -3.75
N VAL A 82 -7.83 14.21 -2.59
CA VAL A 82 -7.29 12.85 -2.46
C VAL A 82 -8.20 12.06 -1.53
N ASP A 83 -8.67 10.91 -1.99
CA ASP A 83 -9.42 9.94 -1.20
C ASP A 83 -8.44 8.93 -0.60
N TYR A 84 -8.19 9.02 0.71
CA TYR A 84 -7.34 8.09 1.42
C TYR A 84 -8.17 6.98 2.06
N ARG A 85 -7.97 5.74 1.60
CA ARG A 85 -8.63 4.55 2.14
C ARG A 85 -7.68 3.72 2.98
N LEU A 86 -8.16 3.28 4.12
CA LEU A 86 -7.34 2.62 5.12
C LEU A 86 -7.62 1.12 5.12
N ILE A 87 -6.59 0.30 4.89
CA ILE A 87 -6.67 -1.15 5.05
C ILE A 87 -5.55 -1.65 5.95
N SER A 88 -5.82 -2.72 6.70
CA SER A 88 -4.78 -3.32 7.54
C SER A 88 -3.74 -4.04 6.68
N TYR A 89 -2.51 -4.14 7.18
CA TYR A 89 -1.45 -4.94 6.56
C TYR A 89 -1.89 -6.39 6.29
N GLN A 90 -2.61 -6.99 7.25
CA GLN A 90 -3.13 -8.35 7.11
C GLN A 90 -4.15 -8.44 5.97
N THR A 91 -5.15 -7.55 5.94
CA THR A 91 -6.17 -7.50 4.88
C THR A 91 -5.55 -7.33 3.50
N ALA A 92 -4.54 -6.46 3.37
CA ALA A 92 -3.83 -6.25 2.11
C ALA A 92 -3.13 -7.53 1.63
N LEU A 93 -2.44 -8.25 2.52
CA LEU A 93 -1.75 -9.49 2.17
C LEU A 93 -2.72 -10.63 1.87
N GLU A 94 -3.82 -10.75 2.61
CA GLU A 94 -4.87 -11.74 2.34
C GLU A 94 -5.45 -11.54 0.95
N TYR A 95 -5.83 -10.31 0.59
CA TYR A 95 -6.28 -9.96 -0.74
C TYR A 95 -5.27 -10.34 -1.83
N LEU A 96 -4.00 -9.95 -1.65
CA LEU A 96 -2.96 -10.20 -2.65
C LEU A 96 -2.68 -11.69 -2.80
N ASN A 97 -2.60 -12.44 -1.71
CA ASN A 97 -2.34 -13.88 -1.75
C ASN A 97 -3.45 -14.64 -2.46
N GLN A 98 -4.72 -14.34 -2.14
CA GLN A 98 -5.87 -14.99 -2.77
C GLN A 98 -5.89 -14.72 -4.28
N ASN A 99 -5.74 -13.46 -4.69
CA ASN A 99 -5.81 -13.10 -6.11
C ASN A 99 -4.60 -13.59 -6.91
N ILE A 100 -3.39 -13.55 -6.35
CA ILE A 100 -2.20 -14.14 -6.97
C ILE A 100 -2.37 -15.64 -7.16
N GLN A 101 -2.87 -16.35 -6.13
CA GLN A 101 -3.12 -17.78 -6.22
C GLN A 101 -4.13 -18.09 -7.33
N ASN A 102 -5.28 -17.42 -7.34
CA ASN A 102 -6.33 -17.66 -8.33
C ASN A 102 -5.85 -17.40 -9.77
N LEU A 103 -5.20 -16.25 -10.01
CA LEU A 103 -4.70 -15.90 -11.35
C LEU A 103 -3.55 -16.80 -11.81
N SER A 104 -2.73 -17.32 -10.88
CA SER A 104 -1.65 -18.25 -11.24
C SER A 104 -2.14 -19.60 -11.77
N GLN A 105 -3.41 -19.96 -11.51
CA GLN A 105 -3.99 -21.23 -11.96
C GLN A 105 -4.45 -21.20 -13.43
N THR A 106 -4.87 -20.05 -13.94
CA THR A 106 -5.44 -19.92 -15.29
C THR A 106 -4.43 -19.43 -16.33
N ASN A 107 -3.34 -18.78 -15.88
CA ASN A 107 -2.37 -18.09 -16.74
C ASN A 107 -3.01 -16.97 -17.59
N GLU A 108 -4.19 -16.51 -17.19
CA GLU A 108 -4.90 -15.38 -17.80
C GLU A 108 -4.46 -14.08 -17.11
N PHE A 109 -4.38 -12.99 -17.89
CA PHE A 109 -3.99 -11.65 -17.40
C PHE A 109 -2.62 -11.59 -16.69
N PRO A 110 -1.52 -12.02 -17.36
CA PRO A 110 -0.18 -12.06 -16.76
C PRO A 110 0.28 -10.69 -16.24
N GLU A 111 -0.15 -9.60 -16.86
CA GLU A 111 0.15 -8.23 -16.43
C GLU A 111 -0.51 -7.86 -15.09
N ILE A 112 -1.72 -8.37 -14.83
CA ILE A 112 -2.39 -8.18 -13.54
C ILE A 112 -1.66 -8.99 -12.48
N LEU A 113 -1.35 -10.26 -12.77
CA LEU A 113 -0.62 -11.14 -11.86
C LEU A 113 0.74 -10.55 -11.45
N GLU A 114 1.54 -10.08 -12.41
CA GLU A 114 2.82 -9.45 -12.12
C GLU A 114 2.68 -8.17 -11.31
N ARG A 115 1.66 -7.33 -11.60
CA ARG A 115 1.37 -6.15 -10.80
C ARG A 115 1.08 -6.52 -9.34
N LEU A 116 0.23 -7.51 -9.09
CA LEU A 116 -0.09 -7.93 -7.72
C LEU A 116 1.13 -8.47 -6.97
N LYS A 117 2.01 -9.23 -7.65
CA LYS A 117 3.28 -9.70 -7.06
C LYS A 117 4.19 -8.54 -6.69
N LEU A 118 4.32 -7.53 -7.56
CA LEU A 118 5.11 -6.33 -7.29
C LEU A 118 4.55 -5.53 -6.11
N THR A 119 3.23 -5.37 -6.06
CA THR A 119 2.54 -4.71 -4.95
C THR A 119 2.78 -5.43 -3.64
N LYS A 120 2.64 -6.77 -3.61
CA LYS A 120 2.93 -7.60 -2.44
C LYS A 120 4.38 -7.40 -1.97
N LYS A 121 5.34 -7.52 -2.88
CA LYS A 121 6.76 -7.32 -2.56
C LYS A 121 7.00 -5.94 -1.94
N LYS A 122 6.41 -4.89 -2.51
CA LYS A 122 6.53 -3.50 -2.02
C LYS A 122 6.00 -3.36 -0.59
N ILE A 123 4.88 -4.00 -0.26
CA ILE A 123 4.27 -3.99 1.08
C ILE A 123 5.14 -4.73 2.10
N GLU A 124 5.71 -5.86 1.72
CA GLU A 124 6.55 -6.69 2.60
C GLU A 124 7.92 -6.05 2.91
N THR A 125 8.42 -5.20 2.00
CA THR A 125 9.73 -4.54 2.14
C THR A 125 9.72 -3.23 2.93
N GLU A 126 8.56 -2.60 3.14
CA GLU A 126 8.41 -1.45 4.06
C GLU A 126 8.14 -1.92 5.50
#